data_AF-A0A5E7W4N0-F1
#
_entry.id   AF-A0A5E7W4N0-F1
#
_cell.length_a   1.000
_cell.length_b   1.000
_cell.length_c   1.000
_cell.angle_alpha   90.00
_cell.angle_beta   90.00
_cell.angle_gamma   90.00
#
_symmetry.space_group_name_H-M   'P 1'
#
loop_
_entity.id
_entity.type
_entity.pdbx_description
1 polymer ?
#
loop_
_entity_poly.entity_id
_entity_poly.type
_entity_poly.pdbx_seq_one_letter_code
_entity_poly.pdbx_strand_id
1 'polypeptide(L)'
;MSRILDKAVVSGLDPSFADGGVLTLPFPGVEGKFPSLVQALPEAKLLLVYTEPSNGLCKIARLDPSGKIDNTFGKNGVVDIPFVKGMSFSPGSIHLLESDGWIIAGRAVPDSIFDPDTLAVVRMNAEGALDSAFGVDGIVILKIEELGDSKKWAKARLVSESVSEKVDAKLPATLNLNVFSAVEPFGSGSKERILLSSSLTFGFDDIQGIVLRLDETGVLDKSFNEAGYLLVDIPGVNYLFNYARGVVVQSDRKIVVCGYFDRGLDVPSEAFVIRYNEDGTVDSQYGPTKNGAVTISDPDERGSLFLSRLYLKKDGGVLAVGGGSVQLASKSLMINLNETGSYNLVFNNGEPLIEQLVIGHVWGSCAVQSDGKIVATGGTGGLSNRESRGQLVARYLPNGKLDGDFGDGQGHIEFNYPEGEDLLRSTTYMEDNRVVTGTLVISDAGDISGFVLRFLG
;
A
#
# COMPACT_ATOMS: atom_id res chain seq x y z
N MET A 1 -24.46 22.20 11.95
CA MET A 1 -25.57 21.45 11.30
C MET A 1 -24.91 20.28 10.61
N SER A 2 -25.17 19.08 11.14
CA SER A 2 -24.36 17.87 10.99
C SER A 2 -24.36 17.34 9.55
N ARG A 3 -23.19 17.02 8.97
CA ARG A 3 -23.12 16.31 7.69
C ARG A 3 -22.90 14.79 7.81
N ILE A 4 -22.64 14.24 9.00
CA ILE A 4 -22.47 12.77 9.19
C ILE A 4 -23.37 12.12 10.23
N LEU A 5 -24.08 12.89 11.06
CA LEU A 5 -25.03 12.28 12.01
C LEU A 5 -26.49 12.29 11.54
N ASP A 6 -26.79 12.91 10.39
CA ASP A 6 -28.05 12.63 9.71
C ASP A 6 -27.88 11.35 8.90
N LYS A 7 -28.61 10.32 9.35
CA LYS A 7 -28.76 8.96 8.86
C LYS A 7 -29.23 8.83 7.40
N ALA A 8 -28.75 9.68 6.50
CA ALA A 8 -28.76 9.35 5.09
C ALA A 8 -27.72 8.24 4.92
N VAL A 9 -28.19 7.03 4.63
CA VAL A 9 -27.37 5.96 4.06
C VAL A 9 -26.45 6.62 3.02
N VAL A 10 -25.15 6.67 3.27
CA VAL A 10 -24.22 7.07 2.21
C VAL A 10 -24.40 6.03 1.13
N SER A 11 -25.00 6.41 0.02
CA SER A 11 -25.32 5.51 -1.07
C SER A 11 -24.07 4.77 -1.50
N GLY A 12 -24.18 3.45 -1.61
CA GLY A 12 -23.05 2.58 -1.91
C GLY A 12 -22.28 2.05 -0.69
N LEU A 13 -22.59 2.43 0.56
CA LEU A 13 -22.20 1.62 1.72
C LEU A 13 -22.99 0.30 1.76
N ASP A 14 -22.35 -0.77 2.24
CA ASP A 14 -22.97 -2.09 2.39
C ASP A 14 -23.80 -2.16 3.68
N PRO A 15 -25.14 -2.13 3.60
CA PRO A 15 -26.00 -2.12 4.78
C PRO A 15 -25.95 -3.43 5.59
N SER A 16 -25.38 -4.50 5.04
CA SER A 16 -25.22 -5.77 5.75
C SER A 16 -24.01 -5.81 6.70
N PHE A 17 -23.19 -4.75 6.70
CA PHE A 17 -21.99 -4.63 7.54
C PHE A 17 -22.22 -3.67 8.71
N ALA A 18 -21.99 -4.12 9.93
CA ALA A 18 -22.02 -3.30 11.14
C ALA A 18 -23.22 -2.33 11.19
N ASP A 19 -23.00 -1.04 11.44
CA ASP A 19 -24.04 -0.01 11.40
C ASP A 19 -24.12 0.59 9.99
N GLY A 20 -24.85 -0.09 9.09
CA GLY A 20 -25.15 0.43 7.75
C GLY A 20 -23.93 0.63 6.84
N GLY A 21 -22.90 -0.20 6.99
CA GLY A 21 -21.64 -0.13 6.26
C GLY A 21 -20.47 0.43 7.07
N VAL A 22 -20.73 0.90 8.30
CA VAL A 22 -19.73 1.57 9.14
C VAL A 22 -19.51 0.77 10.43
N LEU A 23 -18.28 0.33 10.65
CA LEU A 23 -17.82 -0.23 11.92
C LEU A 23 -16.91 0.79 12.62
N THR A 24 -17.34 1.30 13.76
CA THR A 24 -16.58 2.26 14.57
C THR A 24 -15.68 1.56 15.58
N LEU A 25 -14.46 2.06 15.75
CA LEU A 25 -13.48 1.60 16.74
C LEU A 25 -13.39 2.58 17.93
N PRO A 26 -13.30 2.08 19.18
CA PRO A 26 -13.32 0.68 19.56
C PRO A 26 -14.73 0.08 19.54
N PHE A 27 -14.83 -1.25 19.53
CA PHE A 27 -16.10 -1.99 19.65
C PHE A 27 -15.92 -3.20 20.60
N PRO A 28 -16.99 -3.86 21.07
CA PRO A 28 -16.86 -4.96 22.03
C PRO A 28 -15.88 -6.05 21.56
N GLY A 29 -14.80 -6.26 22.33
CA GLY A 29 -13.72 -7.21 22.03
C GLY A 29 -12.45 -6.58 21.43
N VAL A 30 -12.51 -5.33 20.97
CA VAL A 30 -11.38 -4.59 20.37
C VAL A 30 -11.31 -3.19 20.99
N GLU A 31 -10.31 -2.94 21.83
CA GLU A 31 -10.12 -1.62 22.49
C GLU A 31 -9.28 -0.64 21.66
N GLY A 32 -8.59 -1.14 20.63
CA GLY A 32 -7.82 -0.32 19.69
C GLY A 32 -8.70 0.64 18.90
N LYS A 33 -8.24 1.89 18.80
CA LYS A 33 -8.91 2.95 18.04
C LYS A 33 -8.39 3.11 16.61
N PHE A 34 -7.32 2.40 16.25
CA PHE A 34 -6.54 2.65 15.05
C PHE A 34 -6.55 1.41 14.15
N PRO A 35 -7.29 1.41 13.03
CA PRO A 35 -7.21 0.35 12.04
C PRO A 35 -5.93 0.55 11.22
N SER A 36 -4.89 -0.23 11.51
CA SER A 36 -3.63 -0.17 10.79
C SER A 36 -3.75 -0.83 9.42
N LEU A 37 -4.33 -2.03 9.36
CA LEU A 37 -4.58 -2.77 8.12
C LEU A 37 -5.94 -3.46 8.16
N VAL A 38 -6.59 -3.56 7.02
CA VAL A 38 -7.76 -4.43 6.80
C VAL A 38 -7.45 -5.38 5.65
N GLN A 39 -7.77 -6.66 5.81
CA GLN A 39 -7.52 -7.67 4.79
C GLN A 39 -8.75 -8.56 4.62
N ALA A 40 -9.28 -8.63 3.40
CA ALA A 40 -10.33 -9.55 3.04
C ALA A 40 -9.83 -10.99 3.13
N LEU A 41 -10.67 -11.86 3.67
CA LEU A 41 -10.51 -13.31 3.70
C LEU A 41 -11.62 -13.97 2.88
N PRO A 42 -11.49 -15.26 2.55
CA PRO A 42 -12.60 -16.06 2.03
C PRO A 42 -13.86 -15.98 2.89
N GLU A 43 -15.00 -16.35 2.31
CA GLU A 43 -16.32 -16.33 2.98
C GLU A 43 -16.72 -14.94 3.50
N ALA A 44 -16.21 -13.87 2.88
CA ALA A 44 -16.48 -12.48 3.25
C ALA A 44 -16.05 -12.08 4.68
N LYS A 45 -15.13 -12.83 5.29
CA LYS A 45 -14.51 -12.45 6.57
C LYS A 45 -13.42 -11.39 6.37
N LEU A 46 -13.01 -10.74 7.46
CA LEU A 46 -11.95 -9.74 7.44
C LEU A 46 -10.93 -10.01 8.55
N LEU A 47 -9.66 -9.68 8.30
CA LEU A 47 -8.69 -9.40 9.36
C LEU A 47 -8.60 -7.89 9.57
N LEU A 48 -8.60 -7.47 10.83
CA LEU A 48 -8.35 -6.11 11.26
C LEU A 48 -7.07 -6.10 12.11
N VAL A 49 -6.03 -5.44 11.61
CA VAL A 49 -4.79 -5.21 12.35
C VAL A 49 -4.88 -3.87 13.05
N TYR A 50 -4.62 -3.84 14.36
CA TYR A 50 -4.72 -2.62 15.17
C TYR A 50 -3.67 -2.61 16.30
N THR A 51 -3.44 -1.44 16.89
CA THR A 51 -2.58 -1.30 18.07
C THR A 51 -3.43 -1.27 19.35
N GLU A 52 -3.09 -2.12 20.31
CA GLU A 52 -3.73 -2.20 21.61
C GLU A 52 -3.30 -1.03 22.52
N PRO A 53 -4.21 -0.18 23.00
CA PRO A 53 -3.83 1.01 23.77
C PRO A 53 -3.19 0.68 25.12
N SER A 54 -3.56 -0.45 25.73
CA SER A 54 -3.12 -0.82 27.08
C SER A 54 -1.65 -1.22 27.17
N ASN A 55 -1.06 -1.72 26.08
CA ASN A 55 0.32 -2.22 26.06
C ASN A 55 1.11 -1.88 24.79
N GLY A 56 0.49 -1.23 23.81
CA GLY A 56 1.12 -0.85 22.54
C GLY A 56 1.36 -2.01 21.57
N LEU A 57 0.92 -3.23 21.88
CA LEU A 57 1.13 -4.38 21.00
C LEU A 57 0.24 -4.29 19.75
N CYS A 58 0.79 -4.71 18.62
CA CYS A 58 0.02 -4.95 17.42
C CYS A 58 -0.81 -6.23 17.60
N LYS A 59 -2.08 -6.19 17.20
CA LYS A 59 -3.04 -7.29 17.33
C LYS A 59 -3.81 -7.49 16.05
N ILE A 60 -4.34 -8.69 15.87
CA ILE A 60 -5.24 -9.03 14.76
C ILE A 60 -6.57 -9.51 15.35
N ALA A 61 -7.66 -8.84 14.98
CA ALA A 61 -9.01 -9.35 15.17
C ALA A 61 -9.52 -9.97 13.86
N ARG A 62 -10.22 -11.10 13.94
CA ARG A 62 -10.99 -11.63 12.80
C ARG A 62 -12.44 -11.21 12.92
N LEU A 63 -13.01 -10.70 11.83
CA LEU A 63 -14.40 -10.27 11.75
C LEU A 63 -15.18 -11.22 10.83
N ASP A 64 -16.41 -11.50 11.22
CA ASP A 64 -17.39 -12.21 10.40
C ASP A 64 -17.94 -11.31 9.27
N PRO A 65 -18.74 -11.86 8.33
CA PRO A 65 -19.29 -11.08 7.23
C PRO A 65 -20.22 -9.94 7.65
N SER A 66 -20.72 -9.92 8.90
CA SER A 66 -21.51 -8.81 9.45
C SER A 66 -20.66 -7.73 10.12
N GLY A 67 -19.34 -7.93 10.22
CA GLY A 67 -18.43 -7.01 10.92
C GLY A 67 -18.35 -7.25 12.43
N LYS A 68 -18.95 -8.32 12.95
CA LYS A 68 -18.80 -8.72 14.36
C LYS A 68 -17.55 -9.57 14.53
N ILE A 69 -17.02 -9.60 15.75
CA ILE A 69 -15.85 -10.42 16.07
C ILE A 69 -16.14 -11.91 15.88
N ASP A 70 -15.29 -12.60 15.12
CA ASP A 70 -15.32 -14.05 14.94
C ASP A 70 -14.61 -14.73 16.11
N ASN A 71 -15.37 -15.10 17.14
CA ASN A 71 -14.85 -15.73 18.36
C ASN A 71 -14.18 -17.10 18.14
N THR A 72 -14.25 -17.68 16.93
CA THR A 72 -13.53 -18.92 16.60
C THR A 72 -12.05 -18.69 16.28
N PHE A 73 -11.62 -17.44 16.16
CA PHE A 73 -10.23 -17.06 15.90
C PHE A 73 -9.47 -16.77 17.18
N GLY A 74 -8.25 -17.30 17.31
CA GLY A 74 -7.38 -16.99 18.44
C GLY A 74 -8.07 -17.14 19.80
N LYS A 75 -7.89 -16.13 20.67
CA LYS A 75 -8.57 -16.04 21.96
C LYS A 75 -9.63 -14.95 21.90
N ASN A 76 -10.92 -15.36 21.92
CA ASN A 76 -12.07 -14.45 21.81
C ASN A 76 -12.04 -13.59 20.52
N GLY A 77 -11.58 -14.17 19.41
CA GLY A 77 -11.52 -13.50 18.12
C GLY A 77 -10.30 -12.63 17.87
N VAL A 78 -9.32 -12.64 18.79
CA VAL A 78 -8.10 -11.82 18.73
C VAL A 78 -6.85 -12.68 18.91
N VAL A 79 -5.80 -12.34 18.18
CA VAL A 79 -4.42 -12.80 18.43
C VAL A 79 -3.50 -11.61 18.63
N ASP A 80 -2.53 -11.77 19.52
CA ASP A 80 -1.43 -10.81 19.67
C ASP A 80 -0.38 -11.09 18.60
N ILE A 81 0.27 -10.05 18.08
CA ILE A 81 1.51 -10.17 17.33
C ILE A 81 2.65 -9.89 18.32
N PRO A 82 3.19 -10.92 19.01
CA PRO A 82 4.34 -10.69 19.87
C PRO A 82 5.51 -10.26 18.98
N PHE A 83 6.30 -9.33 19.49
CA PHE A 83 7.41 -8.76 18.74
C PHE A 83 8.69 -8.75 19.55
N VAL A 84 9.81 -8.49 18.87
CA VAL A 84 11.14 -8.49 19.47
C VAL A 84 11.20 -7.50 20.62
N LYS A 85 11.63 -7.96 21.80
CA LYS A 85 11.78 -7.12 22.99
C LYS A 85 12.74 -5.95 22.71
N GLY A 86 12.33 -4.74 23.08
CA GLY A 86 13.11 -3.53 22.83
C GLY A 86 12.82 -2.90 21.47
N MET A 87 11.78 -3.36 20.77
CA MET A 87 11.32 -2.82 19.50
C MET A 87 9.79 -2.76 19.47
N SER A 88 9.25 -1.81 18.71
CA SER A 88 7.84 -1.78 18.32
C SER A 88 7.68 -2.12 16.84
N PHE A 89 6.53 -2.70 16.47
CA PHE A 89 6.22 -3.07 15.10
C PHE A 89 5.09 -2.21 14.56
N SER A 90 5.38 -1.50 13.46
CA SER A 90 4.41 -0.70 12.72
C SER A 90 4.11 -1.41 11.39
N PRO A 91 2.97 -2.10 11.27
CA PRO A 91 2.62 -2.84 10.06
C PRO A 91 2.36 -1.88 8.89
N GLY A 92 2.85 -2.22 7.69
CA GLY A 92 2.70 -1.41 6.47
C GLY A 92 1.95 -2.13 5.34
N SER A 93 2.02 -3.46 5.29
CA SER A 93 1.27 -4.29 4.34
C SER A 93 0.96 -5.66 4.92
N ILE A 94 -0.11 -6.27 4.41
CA ILE A 94 -0.54 -7.64 4.72
C ILE A 94 -0.88 -8.36 3.43
N HIS A 95 -0.44 -9.60 3.30
CA HIS A 95 -0.72 -10.45 2.14
C HIS A 95 -1.09 -11.86 2.58
N LEU A 96 -2.13 -12.42 1.96
CA LEU A 96 -2.49 -13.81 2.16
C LEU A 96 -1.48 -14.74 1.47
N LEU A 97 -1.29 -15.90 2.06
CA LEU A 97 -0.47 -16.98 1.51
C LEU A 97 -1.36 -18.01 0.80
N GLU A 98 -0.87 -18.62 -0.28
CA GLU A 98 -1.54 -19.75 -0.94
C GLU A 98 -1.49 -21.02 -0.06
N SER A 99 -0.44 -21.15 0.74
CA SER A 99 -0.24 -22.19 1.75
C SER A 99 -1.11 -22.03 3.00
N ASP A 100 -2.06 -21.10 2.97
CA ASP A 100 -2.89 -20.65 4.08
C ASP A 100 -2.14 -19.77 5.10
N GLY A 101 -2.87 -18.87 5.77
CA GLY A 101 -2.29 -17.83 6.61
C GLY A 101 -1.88 -16.56 5.84
N TRP A 102 -0.96 -15.79 6.41
CA TRP A 102 -0.57 -14.47 5.90
C TRP A 102 0.82 -14.03 6.35
N ILE A 103 1.34 -13.03 5.64
CA ILE A 103 2.49 -12.23 6.06
C ILE A 103 2.08 -10.80 6.34
N ILE A 104 2.69 -10.19 7.34
CA ILE A 104 2.61 -8.76 7.61
C ILE A 104 4.02 -8.20 7.50
N ALA A 105 4.22 -7.30 6.55
CA ALA A 105 5.46 -6.57 6.40
C ALA A 105 5.30 -5.14 6.95
N GLY A 106 6.35 -4.62 7.54
CA GLY A 106 6.30 -3.30 8.13
C GLY A 106 7.64 -2.83 8.64
N ARG A 107 7.58 -1.80 9.48
CA ARG A 107 8.72 -1.18 10.11
C ARG A 107 8.90 -1.73 11.52
N ALA A 108 10.12 -2.08 11.87
CA ALA A 108 10.51 -2.38 13.23
C ALA A 108 11.35 -1.22 13.78
N VAL A 109 10.84 -0.62 14.86
CA VAL A 109 11.37 0.60 15.48
C VAL A 109 12.02 0.22 16.81
N PRO A 110 13.34 0.33 16.96
CA PRO A 110 14.01 0.14 18.24
C PRO A 110 13.54 1.16 19.29
N ASP A 111 13.55 0.78 20.57
CA ASP A 111 13.28 1.69 21.70
C ASP A 111 14.35 2.79 21.80
N SER A 112 15.58 2.46 21.38
CA SER A 112 16.69 3.39 21.30
C SER A 112 16.54 4.27 20.08
N ILE A 113 16.41 5.58 20.31
CA ILE A 113 16.37 6.58 19.25
C ILE A 113 17.68 6.67 18.45
N PHE A 114 18.78 6.05 18.90
CA PHE A 114 20.05 6.06 18.17
C PHE A 114 20.18 4.92 17.16
N ASP A 115 19.33 3.90 17.29
CA ASP A 115 19.33 2.76 16.39
C ASP A 115 18.40 3.05 15.19
N PRO A 116 18.84 2.73 13.96
CA PRO A 116 18.02 2.97 12.78
C PRO A 116 16.79 2.07 12.76
N ASP A 117 15.74 2.54 12.10
CA ASP A 117 14.60 1.71 11.77
C ASP A 117 15.01 0.57 10.84
N THR A 118 14.33 -0.57 11.00
CA THR A 118 14.55 -1.77 10.20
C THR A 118 13.26 -2.21 9.52
N LEU A 119 13.37 -3.05 8.50
CA LEU A 119 12.20 -3.74 7.95
C LEU A 119 11.95 -5.01 8.74
N ALA A 120 10.68 -5.36 8.90
CA ALA A 120 10.29 -6.61 9.53
C ALA A 120 9.19 -7.31 8.74
N VAL A 121 9.25 -8.63 8.76
CA VAL A 121 8.21 -9.51 8.21
C VAL A 121 7.81 -10.49 9.27
N VAL A 122 6.51 -10.57 9.53
CA VAL A 122 5.89 -11.54 10.44
C VAL A 122 5.08 -12.51 9.60
N ARG A 123 5.36 -13.81 9.72
CA ARG A 123 4.60 -14.88 9.05
C ARG A 123 3.74 -15.63 10.05
N MET A 124 2.47 -15.81 9.71
CA MET A 124 1.46 -16.44 10.58
C MET A 124 0.64 -17.45 9.79
N ASN A 125 0.14 -18.49 10.47
CA ASN A 125 -0.82 -19.43 9.91
C ASN A 125 -2.26 -18.87 9.97
N ALA A 126 -3.22 -19.62 9.43
CA ALA A 126 -4.63 -19.24 9.33
C ALA A 126 -5.33 -19.06 10.69
N GLU A 127 -4.82 -19.73 11.72
CA GLU A 127 -5.29 -19.64 13.10
C GLU A 127 -4.67 -18.46 13.87
N GLY A 128 -3.74 -17.72 13.24
CA GLY A 128 -3.08 -16.57 13.83
C GLY A 128 -1.95 -16.93 14.81
N ALA A 129 -1.36 -18.11 14.68
CA ALA A 129 -0.10 -18.46 15.34
C ALA A 129 1.09 -18.13 14.43
N LEU A 130 2.23 -17.76 15.03
CA LEU A 130 3.47 -17.50 14.31
C LEU A 130 4.03 -18.78 13.66
N ASP A 131 4.50 -18.69 12.42
CA ASP A 131 5.18 -19.79 11.73
C ASP A 131 6.63 -19.92 12.22
N SER A 132 6.87 -20.82 13.18
CA SER A 132 8.21 -21.00 13.77
C SER A 132 9.28 -21.48 12.78
N ALA A 133 8.92 -21.89 11.57
CA ALA A 133 9.88 -22.23 10.52
C ALA A 133 10.32 -21.03 9.67
N PHE A 134 9.80 -19.83 9.94
CA PHE A 134 10.14 -18.59 9.25
C PHE A 134 10.91 -17.65 10.18
N GLY A 135 12.13 -17.25 9.80
CA GLY A 135 12.98 -16.39 10.60
C GLY A 135 13.24 -16.94 11.99
N VAL A 136 13.19 -16.05 12.99
CA VAL A 136 13.23 -16.41 14.41
C VAL A 136 11.81 -16.35 14.96
N ASP A 137 11.23 -17.52 15.25
CA ASP A 137 9.87 -17.66 15.78
C ASP A 137 8.79 -16.95 14.94
N GLY A 138 8.88 -17.00 13.61
CA GLY A 138 7.92 -16.37 12.70
C GLY A 138 8.25 -14.92 12.33
N ILE A 139 9.38 -14.39 12.79
CA ILE A 139 9.77 -12.98 12.60
C ILE A 139 11.13 -12.89 11.90
N VAL A 140 11.18 -12.09 10.85
CA VAL A 140 12.42 -11.66 10.19
C VAL A 140 12.62 -10.17 10.45
N ILE A 141 13.83 -9.78 10.87
CA ILE A 141 14.27 -8.39 10.95
C ILE A 141 15.38 -8.19 9.93
N LEU A 142 15.19 -7.23 9.04
CA LEU A 142 16.15 -6.86 7.99
C LEU A 142 16.77 -5.51 8.34
N LYS A 143 18.03 -5.57 8.76
CA LYS A 143 18.86 -4.40 8.97
C LYS A 143 19.44 -3.96 7.64
N ILE A 144 18.96 -2.82 7.16
CA ILE A 144 19.32 -2.32 5.84
C ILE A 144 20.82 -2.05 5.76
N GLU A 145 21.39 -1.51 6.83
CA GLU A 145 22.81 -1.16 6.91
C GLU A 145 23.77 -2.36 6.82
N GLU A 146 23.25 -3.58 6.95
CA GLU A 146 24.01 -4.84 6.89
C GLU A 146 23.89 -5.55 5.52
N LEU A 147 23.12 -5.03 4.56
CA LEU A 147 22.82 -5.74 3.30
C LEU A 147 24.00 -5.79 2.31
N GLY A 148 24.83 -4.74 2.23
CA GLY A 148 25.88 -4.64 1.21
C GLY A 148 27.25 -4.21 1.74
N ASP A 149 28.06 -3.55 0.90
CA ASP A 149 29.42 -3.10 1.26
C ASP A 149 29.42 -2.23 2.53
N SER A 150 30.22 -2.66 3.51
CA SER A 150 30.28 -2.09 4.86
C SER A 150 30.49 -0.58 4.93
N LYS A 151 31.09 0.09 3.93
CA LYS A 151 31.33 1.54 3.98
C LYS A 151 30.13 2.36 3.50
N LYS A 152 29.52 1.99 2.38
CA LYS A 152 28.33 2.69 1.85
C LYS A 152 27.10 2.33 2.69
N TRP A 153 26.92 1.04 2.96
CA TRP A 153 25.71 0.53 3.60
C TRP A 153 25.61 0.88 5.09
N ALA A 154 26.72 1.12 5.79
CA ALA A 154 26.67 1.67 7.16
C ALA A 154 25.89 3.00 7.26
N LYS A 155 25.77 3.76 6.16
CA LYS A 155 24.98 5.01 6.07
C LYS A 155 23.56 4.81 5.56
N ALA A 156 23.20 3.63 5.09
CA ALA A 156 21.90 3.35 4.53
C ALA A 156 20.81 3.50 5.59
N ARG A 157 19.75 4.25 5.30
CA ARG A 157 18.58 4.41 6.18
C ARG A 157 17.30 4.31 5.35
N LEU A 158 16.23 3.79 5.94
CA LEU A 158 14.89 3.83 5.34
C LEU A 158 14.39 5.29 5.33
N VAL A 159 13.62 5.66 4.30
CA VAL A 159 13.02 7.00 4.19
C VAL A 159 11.52 6.93 3.88
N SER A 160 10.76 7.87 4.43
CA SER A 160 9.30 7.99 4.40
C SER A 160 8.79 9.04 3.39
N GLU A 161 9.63 9.47 2.45
CA GLU A 161 9.35 10.44 1.38
C GLU A 161 9.02 11.88 1.85
N SER A 162 9.19 12.20 3.14
CA SER A 162 8.92 13.55 3.65
C SER A 162 10.12 14.47 3.47
N VAL A 163 9.89 15.69 2.98
CA VAL A 163 10.94 16.72 2.80
C VAL A 163 11.67 17.01 4.12
N SER A 164 11.01 16.83 5.27
CA SER A 164 11.62 16.98 6.60
C SER A 164 12.72 15.96 6.89
N GLU A 165 12.70 14.79 6.24
CA GLU A 165 13.71 13.74 6.40
C GLU A 165 15.03 14.09 5.72
N LYS A 166 15.00 15.00 4.74
CA LYS A 166 16.22 15.53 4.13
C LYS A 166 16.95 16.42 5.14
N VAL A 167 16.25 17.23 5.95
CA VAL A 167 16.84 18.39 6.65
C VAL A 167 17.77 18.04 7.84
N ASP A 168 17.69 16.86 8.47
CA ASP A 168 18.62 16.53 9.56
C ASP A 168 18.89 15.02 9.71
N ALA A 169 20.12 14.60 9.45
CA ALA A 169 20.59 13.22 9.65
C ALA A 169 20.58 12.77 11.13
N LYS A 170 20.11 13.63 12.05
CA LYS A 170 20.01 13.42 13.49
C LYS A 170 18.58 13.23 13.99
N LEU A 171 17.56 13.24 13.12
CA LEU A 171 16.19 12.94 13.52
C LEU A 171 15.88 11.45 13.28
N PRO A 172 15.94 10.60 14.30
CA PRO A 172 15.33 9.28 14.23
C PRO A 172 13.81 9.44 14.19
N ALA A 173 13.17 8.72 13.27
CA ALA A 173 11.81 8.23 13.45
C ALA A 173 10.71 9.26 13.73
N THR A 174 10.27 10.04 12.73
CA THR A 174 8.86 10.47 12.70
C THR A 174 8.30 10.47 11.28
N LEU A 175 7.27 9.62 11.06
CA LEU A 175 6.33 9.52 9.92
C LEU A 175 6.52 8.32 8.94
N ASN A 176 5.42 7.96 8.28
CA ASN A 176 5.05 6.63 7.79
C ASN A 176 6.04 6.01 6.76
N LEU A 177 6.87 5.03 7.16
CA LEU A 177 7.66 4.27 6.18
C LEU A 177 6.75 3.45 5.28
N ASN A 178 6.91 3.61 3.97
CA ASN A 178 6.16 2.89 2.98
C ASN A 178 6.79 1.51 2.73
N VAL A 179 6.26 0.48 3.41
CA VAL A 179 6.66 -0.92 3.19
C VAL A 179 5.59 -1.63 2.39
N PHE A 180 5.86 -1.83 1.11
CA PHE A 180 5.03 -2.63 0.23
C PHE A 180 5.57 -4.05 0.18
N SER A 181 4.67 -5.02 0.06
CA SER A 181 5.06 -6.42 -0.11
C SER A 181 4.27 -7.10 -1.20
N ALA A 182 4.77 -8.23 -1.66
CA ALA A 182 4.08 -9.17 -2.52
C ALA A 182 4.53 -10.59 -2.17
N VAL A 183 3.69 -11.57 -2.46
CA VAL A 183 3.99 -12.99 -2.28
C VAL A 183 4.16 -13.59 -3.67
N GLU A 184 5.29 -14.23 -3.92
CA GLU A 184 5.54 -14.99 -5.14
C GLU A 184 5.03 -16.42 -4.91
N PRO A 185 3.93 -16.83 -5.57
CA PRO A 185 3.40 -18.16 -5.40
C PRO A 185 4.37 -19.19 -5.97
N PHE A 186 4.56 -20.28 -5.24
CA PHE A 186 5.26 -21.45 -5.73
C PHE A 186 4.21 -22.52 -6.01
N GLY A 187 4.24 -23.13 -7.20
CA GLY A 187 3.30 -24.21 -7.55
C GLY A 187 3.18 -25.26 -6.44
N SER A 188 2.02 -25.92 -6.38
CA SER A 188 1.55 -26.73 -5.25
C SER A 188 2.66 -27.47 -4.47
N GLY A 189 2.94 -27.02 -3.24
CA GLY A 189 3.75 -27.75 -2.25
C GLY A 189 5.03 -27.08 -1.77
N SER A 190 5.46 -25.97 -2.36
CA SER A 190 6.57 -25.15 -1.85
C SER A 190 6.03 -23.90 -1.16
N LYS A 191 6.58 -23.56 0.01
CA LYS A 191 6.29 -22.31 0.70
C LYS A 191 6.76 -21.12 -0.18
N GLU A 192 6.03 -20.03 -0.11
CA GLU A 192 6.14 -18.86 -0.99
C GLU A 192 7.35 -17.98 -0.65
N ARG A 193 7.91 -17.32 -1.67
CA ARG A 193 8.90 -16.26 -1.49
C ARG A 193 8.21 -14.92 -1.26
N ILE A 194 8.87 -14.03 -0.54
CA ILE A 194 8.31 -12.73 -0.14
C ILE A 194 9.14 -11.63 -0.78
N LEU A 195 8.48 -10.70 -1.47
CA LEU A 195 9.10 -9.48 -1.94
C LEU A 195 8.72 -8.31 -1.05
N LEU A 196 9.69 -7.44 -0.82
CA LEU A 196 9.50 -6.16 -0.14
C LEU A 196 9.98 -5.04 -1.06
N SER A 197 9.26 -3.93 -1.06
CA SER A 197 9.72 -2.68 -1.69
C SER A 197 9.58 -1.51 -0.73
N SER A 198 10.60 -0.65 -0.75
CA SER A 198 10.75 0.55 0.07
C SER A 198 11.76 1.49 -0.61
N SER A 199 12.10 2.59 0.04
CA SER A 199 13.17 3.50 -0.40
C SER A 199 14.21 3.71 0.68
N LEU A 200 15.46 3.89 0.26
CA LEU A 200 16.62 4.10 1.10
C LEU A 200 17.28 5.43 0.81
N THR A 201 17.96 6.00 1.80
CA THR A 201 18.96 7.05 1.64
C THR A 201 20.36 6.54 2.01
N PHE A 202 21.38 6.97 1.29
CA PHE A 202 22.79 6.83 1.66
C PHE A 202 23.44 8.18 2.05
N GLY A 203 22.62 9.24 2.11
CA GLY A 203 23.00 10.64 2.33
C GLY A 203 21.92 11.59 1.78
N PHE A 204 22.00 12.88 2.15
CA PHE A 204 20.95 13.89 1.89
C PHE A 204 20.33 13.86 0.48
N ASP A 205 21.14 13.64 -0.56
CA ASP A 205 20.72 13.59 -1.98
C ASP A 205 20.92 12.23 -2.67
N ASP A 206 21.23 11.16 -1.95
CA ASP A 206 21.37 9.81 -2.51
C ASP A 206 20.21 8.95 -2.03
N ILE A 207 19.06 9.04 -2.72
CA ILE A 207 17.84 8.29 -2.43
C ILE A 207 17.54 7.33 -3.57
N GLN A 208 17.31 6.06 -3.23
CA GLN A 208 17.03 5.00 -4.20
C GLN A 208 15.98 4.03 -3.67
N GLY A 209 15.08 3.60 -4.55
CA GLY A 209 14.20 2.48 -4.30
C GLY A 209 14.99 1.18 -4.09
N ILE A 210 14.46 0.29 -3.25
CA ILE A 210 14.99 -1.04 -3.04
C ILE A 210 13.88 -2.08 -3.22
N VAL A 211 14.25 -3.24 -3.77
CA VAL A 211 13.43 -4.45 -3.77
C VAL A 211 14.24 -5.56 -3.11
N LEU A 212 13.67 -6.22 -2.11
CA LEU A 212 14.27 -7.36 -1.42
C LEU A 212 13.43 -8.60 -1.67
N ARG A 213 14.09 -9.76 -1.82
CA ARG A 213 13.42 -11.07 -1.87
C ARG A 213 13.89 -11.94 -0.73
N LEU A 214 12.93 -12.47 0.03
CA LEU A 214 13.15 -13.50 1.03
C LEU A 214 12.69 -14.84 0.47
N ASP A 215 13.43 -15.89 0.79
CA ASP A 215 13.01 -17.26 0.60
C ASP A 215 11.89 -17.64 1.58
N GLU A 216 11.41 -18.87 1.47
CA GLU A 216 10.32 -19.38 2.27
C GLU A 216 10.62 -19.50 3.77
N THR A 217 11.90 -19.46 4.14
CA THR A 217 12.38 -19.49 5.52
C THR A 217 12.66 -18.09 6.05
N GLY A 218 12.53 -17.05 5.22
CA GLY A 218 12.75 -15.67 5.61
C GLY A 218 14.20 -15.21 5.48
N VAL A 219 15.07 -16.00 4.85
CA VAL A 219 16.44 -15.61 4.53
C VAL A 219 16.46 -14.89 3.18
N LEU A 220 17.37 -13.93 2.98
CA LEU A 220 17.54 -13.27 1.68
C LEU A 220 17.84 -14.30 0.58
N ASP A 221 16.99 -14.33 -0.44
CA ASP A 221 17.09 -15.26 -1.56
C ASP A 221 18.16 -14.79 -2.55
N LYS A 222 19.38 -15.32 -2.42
CA LYS A 222 20.52 -14.96 -3.27
C LYS A 222 20.39 -15.36 -4.74
N SER A 223 19.34 -16.11 -5.13
CA SER A 223 19.03 -16.27 -6.55
C SER A 223 18.44 -14.99 -7.17
N PHE A 224 18.02 -14.03 -6.34
CA PHE A 224 17.60 -12.70 -6.75
C PHE A 224 18.78 -11.73 -6.72
N ASN A 225 19.23 -11.29 -7.89
CA ASN A 225 20.30 -10.31 -8.08
C ASN A 225 21.57 -10.65 -7.28
N GLU A 226 21.88 -11.94 -7.13
CA GLU A 226 23.03 -12.52 -6.40
C GLU A 226 23.12 -12.19 -4.88
N ALA A 227 22.31 -11.25 -4.40
CA ALA A 227 22.38 -10.67 -3.05
C ALA A 227 21.07 -10.80 -2.27
N GLY A 228 19.96 -11.17 -2.92
CA GLY A 228 18.62 -11.16 -2.33
C GLY A 228 17.96 -9.79 -2.32
N TYR A 229 18.58 -8.80 -2.97
CA TYR A 229 17.99 -7.47 -3.15
C TYR A 229 18.57 -6.79 -4.39
N LEU A 230 17.88 -5.76 -4.88
CA LEU A 230 18.39 -4.82 -5.89
C LEU A 230 18.00 -3.39 -5.51
N LEU A 231 18.80 -2.43 -5.98
CA LEU A 231 18.43 -1.01 -5.98
C LEU A 231 17.76 -0.72 -7.31
N VAL A 232 16.65 0.03 -7.27
CA VAL A 232 15.89 0.35 -8.47
C VAL A 232 16.69 1.29 -9.34
N ASP A 233 17.00 0.84 -10.55
CA ASP A 233 17.62 1.64 -11.60
C ASP A 233 16.75 1.66 -12.85
N ILE A 234 16.43 2.86 -13.35
CA ILE A 234 15.49 3.08 -14.45
C ILE A 234 16.28 3.23 -15.76
N PRO A 235 16.26 2.23 -16.67
CA PRO A 235 17.18 2.20 -17.81
C PRO A 235 16.95 3.34 -18.79
N GLY A 236 18.03 4.02 -19.16
CA GLY A 236 18.00 5.10 -20.14
C GLY A 236 17.47 6.43 -19.60
N VAL A 237 17.27 6.54 -18.29
CA VAL A 237 16.82 7.78 -17.63
C VAL A 237 17.95 8.34 -16.78
N ASN A 238 18.25 9.63 -16.94
CA ASN A 238 19.15 10.34 -16.04
C ASN A 238 18.32 11.04 -14.96
N TYR A 239 18.45 10.61 -13.71
CA TYR A 239 17.72 11.13 -12.55
C TYR A 239 18.68 11.28 -11.36
N LEU A 240 18.32 12.13 -10.39
CA LEU A 240 19.09 12.33 -9.16
C LEU A 240 18.73 11.30 -8.09
N PHE A 241 17.43 11.03 -7.93
CA PHE A 241 16.93 10.04 -6.99
C PHE A 241 15.62 9.42 -7.49
N ASN A 242 15.30 8.25 -6.97
CA ASN A 242 14.04 7.57 -7.21
C ASN A 242 13.47 6.96 -5.93
N TYR A 243 12.16 6.80 -5.90
CA TYR A 243 11.44 6.13 -4.83
C TYR A 243 10.69 4.93 -5.40
N ALA A 244 10.86 3.77 -4.78
CA ALA A 244 10.07 2.59 -5.08
C ALA A 244 8.90 2.47 -4.10
N ARG A 245 7.74 2.10 -4.64
CA ARG A 245 6.49 1.94 -3.89
C ARG A 245 5.89 0.57 -4.17
N GLY A 246 4.80 0.49 -4.93
CA GLY A 246 4.08 -0.76 -5.17
C GLY A 246 4.96 -1.81 -5.83
N VAL A 247 4.80 -3.07 -5.40
CA VAL A 247 5.42 -4.26 -5.98
C VAL A 247 4.35 -5.34 -6.18
N VAL A 248 4.39 -6.04 -7.31
CA VAL A 248 3.56 -7.22 -7.60
C VAL A 248 4.38 -8.26 -8.38
N VAL A 249 3.92 -9.51 -8.37
CA VAL A 249 4.56 -10.62 -9.10
C VAL A 249 3.59 -11.20 -10.11
N GLN A 250 3.97 -11.19 -11.38
CA GLN A 250 3.20 -11.81 -12.46
C GLN A 250 3.27 -13.34 -12.38
N SER A 251 2.33 -14.03 -13.03
CA SER A 251 2.26 -15.51 -13.01
C SER A 251 3.48 -16.22 -13.61
N ASP A 252 4.25 -15.52 -14.45
CA ASP A 252 5.51 -15.98 -15.02
C ASP A 252 6.73 -15.66 -14.13
N ARG A 253 6.49 -15.25 -12.87
CA ARG A 253 7.47 -14.88 -11.84
C ARG A 253 8.27 -13.62 -12.14
N LYS A 254 7.84 -12.81 -13.12
CA LYS A 254 8.38 -11.47 -13.30
C LYS A 254 7.85 -10.52 -12.24
N ILE A 255 8.67 -9.58 -11.83
CA ILE A 255 8.39 -8.67 -10.72
C ILE A 255 8.18 -7.28 -11.29
N VAL A 256 7.04 -6.65 -10.98
CA VAL A 256 6.70 -5.31 -11.46
C VAL A 256 6.69 -4.35 -10.28
N VAL A 257 7.40 -3.24 -10.42
CA VAL A 257 7.57 -2.21 -9.39
C VAL A 257 7.15 -0.85 -9.94
N CYS A 258 6.47 -0.04 -9.14
CA CYS A 258 6.14 1.34 -9.50
C CYS A 258 6.74 2.35 -8.53
N GLY A 259 6.78 3.61 -8.96
CA GLY A 259 7.24 4.70 -8.12
C GLY A 259 7.35 6.00 -8.91
N TYR A 260 8.30 6.83 -8.52
CA TYR A 260 8.65 8.06 -9.23
C TYR A 260 10.13 8.40 -9.11
N PHE A 261 10.63 9.26 -9.98
CA PHE A 261 11.99 9.77 -9.97
C PHE A 261 12.02 11.27 -10.22
N ASP A 262 13.09 11.92 -9.76
CA ASP A 262 13.33 13.34 -9.91
C ASP A 262 14.63 13.60 -10.68
N ARG A 263 14.59 14.52 -11.64
CA ARG A 263 15.78 14.90 -12.44
C ARG A 263 16.51 16.13 -11.91
N GLY A 264 15.94 16.87 -10.97
CA GLY A 264 16.48 18.14 -10.48
C GLY A 264 15.51 18.88 -9.56
N LEU A 265 16.01 19.87 -8.82
CA LEU A 265 15.23 20.65 -7.85
C LEU A 265 14.10 21.50 -8.50
N ASP A 266 14.19 21.75 -9.81
CA ASP A 266 13.22 22.55 -10.58
C ASP A 266 12.61 21.78 -11.76
N VAL A 267 12.80 20.45 -11.79
CA VAL A 267 12.23 19.59 -12.85
C VAL A 267 11.11 18.78 -12.22
N PRO A 268 9.89 18.79 -12.80
CA PRO A 268 8.81 17.99 -12.26
C PRO A 268 9.16 16.50 -12.20
N SER A 269 8.79 15.84 -11.10
CA SER A 269 8.96 14.40 -10.95
C SER A 269 8.15 13.63 -12.00
N GLU A 270 8.67 12.49 -12.43
CA GLU A 270 7.99 11.58 -13.37
C GLU A 270 7.73 10.24 -12.68
N ALA A 271 6.58 9.63 -12.98
CA ALA A 271 6.28 8.30 -12.46
C ALA A 271 6.94 7.22 -13.33
N PHE A 272 7.14 6.04 -12.75
CA PHE A 272 7.62 4.88 -13.49
C PHE A 272 6.92 3.58 -13.10
N VAL A 273 6.91 2.64 -14.05
CA VAL A 273 6.71 1.22 -13.83
C VAL A 273 7.87 0.47 -14.47
N ILE A 274 8.58 -0.37 -13.70
CA ILE A 274 9.71 -1.18 -14.18
C ILE A 274 9.42 -2.66 -13.95
N ARG A 275 9.90 -3.52 -14.85
CA ARG A 275 9.79 -4.97 -14.70
C ARG A 275 11.16 -5.64 -14.63
N TYR A 276 11.28 -6.57 -13.70
CA TYR A 276 12.42 -7.45 -13.53
C TYR A 276 12.03 -8.89 -13.88
N ASN A 277 12.99 -9.65 -14.39
CA ASN A 277 12.93 -11.10 -14.48
C ASN A 277 12.98 -11.72 -13.07
N GLU A 278 12.68 -13.01 -12.96
CA GLU A 278 12.73 -13.74 -11.68
C GLU A 278 14.12 -13.63 -11.01
N ASP A 279 15.21 -13.56 -11.78
CA ASP A 279 16.56 -13.44 -11.23
C ASP A 279 16.91 -12.01 -10.79
N GLY A 280 16.00 -11.04 -10.93
CA GLY A 280 16.23 -9.64 -10.59
C GLY A 280 16.91 -8.81 -11.69
N THR A 281 17.25 -9.40 -12.83
CA THR A 281 17.71 -8.62 -13.99
C THR A 281 16.54 -7.85 -14.62
N VAL A 282 16.81 -6.69 -15.23
CA VAL A 282 15.77 -5.91 -15.91
C VAL A 282 15.22 -6.70 -17.11
N ASP A 283 13.89 -6.79 -17.24
CA ASP A 283 13.26 -7.36 -18.43
C ASP A 283 13.24 -6.35 -19.57
N SER A 284 14.30 -6.33 -20.39
CA SER A 284 14.40 -5.47 -21.57
C SER A 284 13.24 -5.57 -22.57
N GLN A 285 12.39 -6.60 -22.52
CA GLN A 285 11.24 -6.70 -23.43
C GLN A 285 9.97 -6.01 -22.92
N TYR A 286 9.99 -5.50 -21.68
CA TYR A 286 8.87 -4.79 -21.09
C TYR A 286 8.80 -3.32 -21.52
N GLY A 287 7.58 -2.81 -21.60
CA GLY A 287 7.29 -1.42 -21.93
C GLY A 287 7.24 -1.14 -23.43
N PRO A 288 6.78 0.07 -23.81
CA PRO A 288 6.65 0.48 -25.21
C PRO A 288 8.01 0.69 -25.90
N THR A 289 9.03 1.09 -25.15
CA THR A 289 10.39 1.38 -25.65
C THR A 289 11.33 0.17 -25.62
N LYS A 290 10.89 -0.97 -25.06
CA LYS A 290 11.71 -2.18 -24.89
C LYS A 290 13.04 -1.91 -24.18
N ASN A 291 12.97 -1.15 -23.09
CA ASN A 291 14.08 -0.93 -22.15
C ASN A 291 13.80 -1.50 -20.75
N GLY A 292 12.63 -2.11 -20.55
CA GLY A 292 12.21 -2.67 -19.27
C GLY A 292 11.41 -1.75 -18.35
N ALA A 293 11.15 -0.51 -18.78
CA ALA A 293 10.39 0.46 -18.01
C ALA A 293 9.35 1.21 -18.85
N VAL A 294 8.35 1.75 -18.17
CA VAL A 294 7.38 2.73 -18.65
C VAL A 294 7.58 3.97 -17.80
N THR A 295 7.91 5.10 -18.41
CA THR A 295 7.97 6.41 -17.74
C THR A 295 6.73 7.22 -18.09
N ILE A 296 6.19 7.94 -17.10
CA ILE A 296 4.96 8.71 -17.23
C ILE A 296 5.22 10.14 -16.75
N SER A 297 5.07 11.09 -17.67
CA SER A 297 5.21 12.53 -17.42
C SER A 297 3.88 13.25 -17.64
N ASP A 298 3.76 14.43 -17.05
CA ASP A 298 2.69 15.37 -17.40
C ASP A 298 2.87 15.82 -18.87
N PRO A 299 1.83 15.79 -19.73
CA PRO A 299 1.96 16.18 -21.14
C PRO A 299 2.45 17.61 -21.35
N ASP A 300 2.15 18.51 -20.41
CA ASP A 300 2.62 19.90 -20.44
C ASP A 300 4.04 20.06 -19.84
N GLU A 301 4.64 18.98 -19.32
CA GLU A 301 5.94 18.92 -18.62
C GLU A 301 6.06 19.96 -17.48
N ARG A 302 4.93 20.30 -16.86
CA ARG A 302 4.87 21.30 -15.77
C ARG A 302 4.41 20.68 -14.45
N GLY A 303 3.86 19.49 -14.50
CA GLY A 303 3.36 18.77 -13.34
C GLY A 303 4.24 17.61 -12.89
N SER A 304 4.33 17.42 -11.58
CA SER A 304 5.01 16.28 -10.97
C SER A 304 4.04 15.13 -10.80
N LEU A 305 4.39 13.93 -11.24
CA LEU A 305 3.57 12.72 -11.16
C LEU A 305 4.25 11.63 -10.33
N PHE A 306 3.44 10.81 -9.66
CA PHE A 306 3.88 9.61 -8.95
C PHE A 306 2.85 8.49 -9.03
N LEU A 307 3.32 7.24 -8.91
CA LEU A 307 2.48 6.06 -8.71
C LEU A 307 2.61 5.53 -7.29
N SER A 308 1.48 5.30 -6.62
CA SER A 308 1.40 4.82 -5.23
C SER A 308 1.27 3.30 -5.14
N ARG A 309 0.51 2.67 -6.04
CA ARG A 309 0.13 1.26 -5.93
C ARG A 309 0.00 0.60 -7.31
N LEU A 310 0.31 -0.69 -7.33
CA LEU A 310 0.03 -1.59 -8.44
C LEU A 310 -1.06 -2.60 -8.02
N TYR A 311 -1.93 -2.91 -8.96
CA TYR A 311 -2.82 -4.07 -8.91
C TYR A 311 -2.50 -5.00 -10.08
N LEU A 312 -2.15 -6.25 -9.77
CA LEU A 312 -1.96 -7.29 -10.77
C LEU A 312 -3.32 -7.78 -11.27
N LYS A 313 -3.58 -7.61 -12.57
CA LYS A 313 -4.78 -8.10 -13.21
C LYS A 313 -4.65 -9.58 -13.56
N LYS A 314 -5.81 -10.26 -13.69
CA LYS A 314 -5.87 -11.68 -14.11
C LYS A 314 -5.27 -11.95 -15.49
N ASP A 315 -5.24 -10.93 -16.36
CA ASP A 315 -4.63 -11.01 -17.70
C ASP A 315 -3.09 -10.88 -17.68
N GLY A 316 -2.48 -10.81 -16.49
CA GLY A 316 -1.04 -10.59 -16.31
C GLY A 316 -0.62 -9.13 -16.43
N GLY A 317 -1.48 -8.22 -16.90
CA GLY A 317 -1.21 -6.79 -16.91
C GLY A 317 -1.29 -6.15 -15.52
N VAL A 318 -1.00 -4.85 -15.46
CA VAL A 318 -1.10 -4.09 -14.20
C VAL A 318 -1.97 -2.86 -14.37
N LEU A 319 -2.78 -2.58 -13.37
CA LEU A 319 -3.36 -1.26 -13.15
C LEU A 319 -2.47 -0.54 -12.14
N ALA A 320 -2.08 0.70 -12.41
CA ALA A 320 -1.31 1.51 -11.48
C ALA A 320 -2.04 2.81 -11.19
N VAL A 321 -2.02 3.23 -9.92
CA VAL A 321 -2.66 4.47 -9.47
C VAL A 321 -1.72 5.31 -8.62
N GLY A 322 -1.96 6.62 -8.61
CA GLY A 322 -1.25 7.58 -7.80
C GLY A 322 -1.83 8.98 -7.98
N GLY A 323 -0.95 9.96 -8.15
CA GLY A 323 -1.36 11.34 -8.33
C GLY A 323 -0.19 12.25 -8.66
N GLY A 324 -0.41 13.54 -8.49
CA GLY A 324 0.58 14.54 -8.81
C GLY A 324 0.08 15.96 -8.63
N SER A 325 0.98 16.92 -8.83
CA SER A 325 0.63 18.33 -8.95
C SER A 325 0.70 18.70 -10.42
N VAL A 326 -0.43 18.98 -11.07
CA VAL A 326 -0.53 19.32 -12.49
C VAL A 326 -1.28 20.64 -12.62
N GLN A 327 -0.69 21.61 -13.32
CA GLN A 327 -1.25 22.96 -13.46
C GLN A 327 -1.61 23.61 -12.11
N LEU A 328 -0.75 23.42 -11.10
CA LEU A 328 -0.92 23.90 -9.71
C LEU A 328 -2.11 23.28 -8.94
N ALA A 329 -2.72 22.22 -9.46
CA ALA A 329 -3.76 21.46 -8.78
C ALA A 329 -3.29 20.04 -8.49
N SER A 330 -3.64 19.49 -7.33
CA SER A 330 -3.45 18.07 -7.08
C SER A 330 -4.46 17.28 -7.91
N LYS A 331 -3.95 16.38 -8.76
CA LYS A 331 -4.72 15.49 -9.62
C LYS A 331 -4.35 14.05 -9.35
N SER A 332 -5.29 13.14 -9.59
CA SER A 332 -5.03 11.72 -9.54
C SER A 332 -4.46 11.22 -10.87
N LEU A 333 -3.76 10.09 -10.80
CA LEU A 333 -3.19 9.40 -11.96
C LEU A 333 -3.66 7.95 -11.95
N MET A 334 -4.09 7.45 -13.10
CA MET A 334 -4.33 6.03 -13.35
C MET A 334 -3.78 5.62 -14.72
N ILE A 335 -3.08 4.49 -14.77
CA ILE A 335 -2.64 3.85 -16.02
C ILE A 335 -3.02 2.37 -16.03
N ASN A 336 -3.36 1.86 -17.20
CA ASN A 336 -3.66 0.44 -17.41
C ASN A 336 -2.69 -0.13 -18.44
N LEU A 337 -1.82 -1.03 -17.99
CA LEU A 337 -0.81 -1.68 -18.81
C LEU A 337 -1.21 -3.13 -19.07
N ASN A 338 -0.93 -3.60 -20.28
CA ASN A 338 -1.00 -5.01 -20.62
C ASN A 338 0.18 -5.77 -19.98
N GLU A 339 0.16 -7.10 -20.02
CA GLU A 339 1.22 -7.95 -19.47
C GLU A 339 2.62 -7.57 -19.96
N THR A 340 2.75 -7.09 -21.21
CA THR A 340 4.03 -6.69 -21.81
C THR A 340 4.45 -5.24 -21.50
N GLY A 341 3.66 -4.50 -20.72
CA GLY A 341 3.93 -3.11 -20.36
C GLY A 341 3.51 -2.09 -21.43
N SER A 342 2.89 -2.53 -22.53
CA SER A 342 2.22 -1.62 -23.46
C SER A 342 0.94 -1.06 -22.83
N TYR A 343 0.61 0.18 -23.14
CA TYR A 343 -0.65 0.77 -22.72
C TYR A 343 -1.85 0.01 -23.28
N ASN A 344 -2.87 -0.18 -22.45
CA ASN A 344 -4.13 -0.79 -22.87
C ASN A 344 -4.97 0.25 -23.65
N LEU A 345 -5.14 0.02 -24.95
CA LEU A 345 -5.83 0.97 -25.84
C LEU A 345 -7.35 1.10 -25.58
N VAL A 346 -7.95 0.17 -24.84
CA VAL A 346 -9.38 0.27 -24.45
C VAL A 346 -9.55 1.26 -23.30
N PHE A 347 -8.59 1.29 -22.38
CA PHE A 347 -8.58 2.19 -21.24
C PHE A 347 -8.07 3.57 -21.67
N ASN A 348 -8.93 4.59 -21.60
CA ASN A 348 -8.57 5.98 -21.91
C ASN A 348 -7.76 6.13 -23.22
N ASN A 349 -8.09 5.35 -24.25
CA ASN A 349 -7.39 5.29 -25.54
C ASN A 349 -5.88 4.98 -25.46
N GLY A 350 -5.43 4.33 -24.39
CA GLY A 350 -4.01 4.06 -24.15
C GLY A 350 -3.24 5.20 -23.52
N GLU A 351 -3.91 6.29 -23.12
CA GLU A 351 -3.29 7.43 -22.47
C GLU A 351 -3.43 7.35 -20.94
N PRO A 352 -2.48 7.91 -20.17
CA PRO A 352 -2.66 8.11 -18.74
C PRO A 352 -3.93 8.90 -18.43
N LEU A 353 -4.75 8.40 -17.50
CA LEU A 353 -5.92 9.12 -17.00
C LEU A 353 -5.47 10.03 -15.87
N ILE A 354 -5.38 11.34 -16.15
CA ILE A 354 -5.09 12.39 -15.17
C ILE A 354 -6.35 13.21 -14.97
N GLU A 355 -6.90 13.18 -13.76
CA GLU A 355 -8.21 13.79 -13.51
C GLU A 355 -8.33 14.44 -12.13
N GLN A 356 -9.43 15.17 -11.97
CA GLN A 356 -9.81 15.82 -10.72
C GLN A 356 -11.31 15.60 -10.49
N LEU A 357 -11.68 14.55 -9.76
CA LEU A 357 -13.07 14.29 -9.36
C LEU A 357 -13.53 15.27 -8.28
N VAL A 358 -12.69 15.43 -7.26
CA VAL A 358 -12.84 16.41 -6.18
C VAL A 358 -11.50 17.11 -5.94
N ILE A 359 -11.55 18.24 -5.24
CA ILE A 359 -10.36 19.05 -4.99
C ILE A 359 -9.34 18.26 -4.17
N GLY A 360 -8.10 18.26 -4.64
CA GLY A 360 -6.99 17.74 -3.85
C GLY A 360 -6.83 16.22 -3.87
N HIS A 361 -7.63 15.48 -4.65
CA HIS A 361 -7.65 14.03 -4.54
C HIS A 361 -6.50 13.33 -5.24
N VAL A 362 -6.01 12.26 -4.63
CA VAL A 362 -4.97 11.36 -5.16
C VAL A 362 -5.33 9.92 -4.81
N TRP A 363 -5.02 8.98 -5.71
CA TRP A 363 -5.31 7.57 -5.47
C TRP A 363 -4.18 6.91 -4.64
N GLY A 364 -4.59 6.16 -3.62
CA GLY A 364 -3.70 5.39 -2.74
C GLY A 364 -3.76 3.88 -3.00
N SER A 365 -4.90 3.38 -3.49
CA SER A 365 -5.09 1.97 -3.82
C SER A 365 -6.05 1.79 -5.00
N CYS A 366 -5.97 0.62 -5.65
CA CYS A 366 -6.88 0.23 -6.71
C CYS A 366 -7.06 -1.28 -6.80
N ALA A 367 -8.15 -1.71 -7.44
CA ALA A 367 -8.34 -3.08 -7.90
C ALA A 367 -9.26 -3.14 -9.11
N VAL A 368 -9.25 -4.30 -9.76
CA VAL A 368 -10.20 -4.67 -10.82
C VAL A 368 -11.17 -5.72 -10.28
N GLN A 369 -12.46 -5.43 -10.39
CA GLN A 369 -13.55 -6.31 -10.00
C GLN A 369 -13.71 -7.46 -11.00
N SER A 370 -14.46 -8.50 -10.61
CA SER A 370 -14.67 -9.70 -11.43
C SER A 370 -15.39 -9.43 -12.76
N ASP A 371 -16.15 -8.34 -12.86
CA ASP A 371 -16.82 -7.86 -14.07
C ASP A 371 -15.96 -6.90 -14.91
N GLY A 372 -14.72 -6.65 -14.50
CA GLY A 372 -13.76 -5.78 -15.20
C GLY A 372 -13.85 -4.31 -14.82
N LYS A 373 -14.81 -3.90 -13.99
CA LYS A 373 -14.83 -2.53 -13.44
C LYS A 373 -13.61 -2.30 -12.55
N ILE A 374 -13.20 -1.05 -12.45
CA ILE A 374 -12.04 -0.62 -11.68
C ILE A 374 -12.54 0.14 -10.47
N VAL A 375 -12.03 -0.16 -9.29
CA VAL A 375 -12.28 0.62 -8.08
C VAL A 375 -10.98 1.25 -7.59
N ALA A 376 -10.99 2.55 -7.33
CA ALA A 376 -9.87 3.29 -6.76
C ALA A 376 -10.28 3.91 -5.42
N THR A 377 -9.35 3.89 -4.46
CA THR A 377 -9.53 4.53 -3.15
C THR A 377 -8.39 5.48 -2.86
N GLY A 378 -8.69 6.61 -2.23
CA GLY A 378 -7.74 7.70 -2.06
C GLY A 378 -8.17 8.71 -1.01
N GLY A 379 -7.31 9.69 -0.77
CA GLY A 379 -7.60 10.85 0.08
C GLY A 379 -7.93 12.09 -0.76
N THR A 380 -8.59 13.07 -0.15
CA THR A 380 -8.94 14.37 -0.76
C THR A 380 -8.22 15.54 -0.06
N GLY A 381 -8.40 16.78 -0.52
CA GLY A 381 -7.92 18.00 0.19
C GLY A 381 -6.45 18.41 -0.04
N GLY A 382 -5.58 17.50 -0.49
CA GLY A 382 -4.19 17.81 -0.86
C GLY A 382 -3.33 18.44 0.25
N LEU A 383 -2.29 19.19 -0.13
CA LEU A 383 -1.38 19.92 0.78
C LEU A 383 -1.90 21.29 1.23
N SER A 384 -2.87 21.86 0.51
CA SER A 384 -3.30 23.27 0.68
C SER A 384 -4.58 23.44 1.49
N ASN A 385 -5.34 22.37 1.78
CA ASN A 385 -6.59 22.49 2.52
C ASN A 385 -6.76 21.34 3.53
N ARG A 386 -6.26 21.54 4.75
CA ARG A 386 -6.45 20.59 5.86
C ARG A 386 -7.91 20.43 6.26
N GLU A 387 -8.73 21.47 6.08
CA GLU A 387 -10.16 21.50 6.41
C GLU A 387 -11.05 20.71 5.41
N SER A 388 -10.46 19.97 4.47
CA SER A 388 -11.22 19.17 3.47
C SER A 388 -10.54 17.85 3.13
N ARG A 389 -9.84 17.24 4.10
CA ARG A 389 -9.25 15.91 3.95
C ARG A 389 -10.28 14.83 4.25
N GLY A 390 -10.80 14.26 3.19
CA GLY A 390 -11.73 13.15 3.19
C GLY A 390 -11.15 11.89 2.58
N GLN A 391 -12.00 10.88 2.49
CA GLN A 391 -11.77 9.69 1.69
C GLN A 391 -12.63 9.72 0.45
N LEU A 392 -12.08 9.15 -0.61
CA LEU A 392 -12.76 9.01 -1.88
C LEU A 392 -12.69 7.56 -2.33
N VAL A 393 -13.83 7.01 -2.72
CA VAL A 393 -13.93 5.74 -3.44
C VAL A 393 -14.56 6.04 -4.78
N ALA A 394 -13.90 5.70 -5.89
CA ALA A 394 -14.46 5.85 -7.23
C ALA A 394 -14.50 4.52 -7.97
N ARG A 395 -15.52 4.34 -8.81
CA ARG A 395 -15.67 3.17 -9.67
C ARG A 395 -15.67 3.61 -11.14
N TYR A 396 -14.96 2.87 -11.96
CA TYR A 396 -14.81 3.13 -13.38
C TYR A 396 -15.17 1.88 -14.18
N LEU A 397 -15.68 2.10 -15.38
CA LEU A 397 -15.81 1.07 -16.40
C LEU A 397 -14.41 0.62 -16.87
N PRO A 398 -14.29 -0.57 -17.50
CA PRO A 398 -13.01 -1.07 -18.02
C PRO A 398 -12.28 -0.11 -18.98
N ASN A 399 -13.02 0.81 -19.62
CA ASN A 399 -12.47 1.81 -20.53
C ASN A 399 -11.98 3.10 -19.83
N GLY A 400 -12.05 3.18 -18.50
CA GLY A 400 -11.59 4.32 -17.72
C GLY A 400 -12.61 5.46 -17.56
N LYS A 401 -13.84 5.31 -18.05
CA LYS A 401 -14.93 6.26 -17.74
C LYS A 401 -15.50 5.97 -16.36
N LEU A 402 -15.89 7.00 -15.61
CA LEU A 402 -16.64 6.83 -14.36
C LEU A 402 -17.90 6.00 -14.57
N ASP A 403 -18.18 5.13 -13.60
CA ASP A 403 -19.36 4.28 -13.59
C ASP A 403 -20.58 5.03 -13.03
N GLY A 404 -21.52 5.40 -13.90
CA GLY A 404 -22.77 6.05 -13.51
C GLY A 404 -23.71 5.19 -12.66
N ASP A 405 -23.43 3.90 -12.46
CA ASP A 405 -24.22 3.05 -11.56
C ASP A 405 -23.65 3.04 -10.11
N PHE A 406 -22.64 3.86 -9.81
CA PHE A 406 -22.01 3.98 -8.49
C PHE A 406 -22.18 5.37 -7.87
N GLY A 407 -22.33 5.43 -6.54
CA GLY A 407 -22.42 6.68 -5.78
C GLY A 407 -23.52 7.63 -6.26
N ASP A 408 -24.76 7.14 -6.37
CA ASP A 408 -25.93 7.89 -6.87
C ASP A 408 -25.72 8.58 -8.24
N GLY A 409 -24.97 7.95 -9.14
CA GLY A 409 -24.72 8.49 -10.47
C GLY A 409 -23.46 9.35 -10.60
N GLN A 410 -22.75 9.60 -9.49
CA GLN A 410 -21.52 10.38 -9.49
C GLN A 410 -20.29 9.57 -9.93
N GLY A 411 -20.37 8.25 -9.89
CA GLY A 411 -19.23 7.36 -10.09
C GLY A 411 -18.21 7.37 -8.96
N HIS A 412 -18.48 8.11 -7.88
CA HIS A 412 -17.65 8.16 -6.70
C HIS A 412 -18.47 8.47 -5.44
N ILE A 413 -17.91 8.11 -4.29
CA ILE A 413 -18.45 8.35 -2.96
C ILE A 413 -17.36 9.06 -2.17
N GLU A 414 -17.69 10.23 -1.63
CA GLU A 414 -16.84 10.96 -0.70
C GLU A 414 -17.31 10.70 0.73
N PHE A 415 -16.40 10.25 1.58
CA PHE A 415 -16.61 10.13 3.02
C PHE A 415 -15.81 11.23 3.69
N ASN A 416 -16.50 12.17 4.36
CA ASN A 416 -15.92 13.39 4.92
C ASN A 416 -16.41 13.60 6.35
N TYR A 417 -15.65 13.20 7.37
CA TYR A 417 -16.00 13.49 8.77
C TYR A 417 -16.26 15.00 8.98
N PRO A 418 -17.35 15.44 9.67
CA PRO A 418 -17.79 16.84 9.58
C PRO A 418 -16.86 17.82 10.28
N GLU A 419 -16.02 17.32 11.18
CA GLU A 419 -15.08 18.06 12.02
C GLU A 419 -13.82 17.19 12.15
N GLY A 420 -12.88 17.30 11.20
CA GLY A 420 -11.61 16.57 11.24
C GLY A 420 -10.96 16.23 9.90
N GLU A 421 -9.80 15.57 9.99
CA GLU A 421 -9.06 14.98 8.87
C GLU A 421 -9.28 13.47 8.80
N ASP A 422 -9.75 12.96 7.65
CA ASP A 422 -9.85 11.53 7.36
C ASP A 422 -8.58 11.02 6.68
N LEU A 423 -7.98 9.99 7.27
CA LEU A 423 -6.76 9.35 6.82
C LEU A 423 -7.06 7.91 6.41
N LEU A 424 -7.05 7.65 5.11
CA LEU A 424 -7.08 6.30 4.57
C LEU A 424 -5.80 5.55 4.98
N ARG A 425 -5.97 4.44 5.70
CA ARG A 425 -4.86 3.60 6.18
C ARG A 425 -4.67 2.36 5.34
N SER A 426 -5.78 1.72 4.99
CA SER A 426 -5.74 0.44 4.29
C SER A 426 -6.98 0.27 3.43
N THR A 427 -6.84 -0.48 2.35
CA THR A 427 -7.95 -0.88 1.48
C THR A 427 -7.74 -2.31 1.07
N THR A 428 -8.82 -3.09 1.11
CA THR A 428 -8.85 -4.45 0.61
C THR A 428 -10.13 -4.66 -0.20
N TYR A 429 -10.07 -5.62 -1.12
CA TYR A 429 -11.13 -5.90 -2.06
C TYR A 429 -11.59 -7.33 -1.86
N MET A 430 -12.91 -7.53 -1.81
CA MET A 430 -13.53 -8.83 -1.55
C MET A 430 -13.84 -9.54 -2.86
N GLU A 431 -13.92 -10.87 -2.82
CA GLU A 431 -14.22 -11.70 -4.01
C GLU A 431 -15.59 -11.40 -4.63
N ASP A 432 -16.53 -10.92 -3.82
CA ASP A 432 -17.86 -10.48 -4.24
C ASP A 432 -17.92 -9.00 -4.65
N ASN A 433 -16.78 -8.46 -5.08
CA ASN A 433 -16.59 -7.11 -5.59
C ASN A 433 -16.71 -5.97 -4.56
N ARG A 434 -17.06 -6.25 -3.30
CA ARG A 434 -17.12 -5.23 -2.24
C ARG A 434 -15.74 -4.66 -1.91
N VAL A 435 -15.71 -3.42 -1.43
CA VAL A 435 -14.49 -2.72 -1.04
C VAL A 435 -14.52 -2.41 0.44
N VAL A 436 -13.43 -2.69 1.14
CA VAL A 436 -13.32 -2.40 2.57
C VAL A 436 -12.14 -1.46 2.80
N THR A 437 -12.38 -0.36 3.52
CA THR A 437 -11.33 0.60 3.90
C THR A 437 -11.15 0.62 5.42
N GLY A 438 -9.90 0.78 5.85
CA GLY A 438 -9.54 1.13 7.21
C GLY A 438 -9.19 2.62 7.27
N THR A 439 -9.83 3.35 8.17
CA THR A 439 -9.84 4.80 8.21
C THR A 439 -9.56 5.30 9.61
N LEU A 440 -8.74 6.35 9.70
CA LEU A 440 -8.52 7.10 10.93
C LEU A 440 -9.03 8.51 10.75
N VAL A 441 -9.80 9.00 11.71
CA VAL A 441 -10.30 10.38 11.74
C VAL A 441 -9.68 11.11 12.91
N ILE A 442 -9.10 12.26 12.65
CA ILE A 442 -8.57 13.16 13.67
C ILE A 442 -9.45 14.40 13.67
N SER A 443 -10.30 14.55 14.68
CA SER A 443 -11.19 15.72 14.78
C SER A 443 -10.43 17.02 15.04
N ASP A 444 -11.08 18.15 14.79
CA ASP A 444 -10.52 19.48 15.10
C ASP A 444 -10.22 19.67 16.59
N ALA A 445 -10.95 18.95 17.46
CA ALA A 445 -10.69 18.91 18.90
C ALA A 445 -9.49 18.02 19.28
N GLY A 446 -8.90 17.30 18.32
CA GLY A 446 -7.80 16.36 18.52
C GLY A 446 -8.25 14.94 18.91
N ASP A 447 -9.56 14.68 19.02
CA ASP A 447 -10.07 13.32 19.26
C ASP A 447 -9.85 12.45 18.04
N ILE A 448 -9.41 11.22 18.29
CA ILE A 448 -9.10 10.25 17.25
C ILE A 448 -10.10 9.10 17.27
N SER A 449 -10.71 8.83 16.12
CA SER A 449 -11.67 7.73 15.91
C SER A 449 -11.27 6.86 14.72
N GLY A 450 -11.40 5.55 14.86
CA GLY A 450 -11.13 4.60 13.78
C GLY A 450 -12.42 4.08 13.17
N PHE A 451 -12.40 3.82 11.87
CA PHE A 451 -13.53 3.22 11.16
C PHE A 451 -13.04 2.12 10.22
N VAL A 452 -13.84 1.06 10.10
CA VAL A 452 -13.79 0.14 8.97
C VAL A 452 -15.07 0.37 8.17
N LEU A 453 -14.92 0.80 6.92
CA LEU A 453 -16.05 1.06 6.03
C LEU A 453 -16.13 -0.06 5.00
N ARG A 454 -17.32 -0.58 4.74
CA ARG A 454 -17.56 -1.52 3.63
C ARG A 454 -18.51 -0.91 2.61
N PHE A 455 -18.06 -0.84 1.37
CA PHE A 455 -18.79 -0.34 0.22
C PHE A 455 -19.26 -1.51 -0.65
N LEU A 456 -20.41 -1.33 -1.28
CA LEU A 456 -20.94 -2.22 -2.30
C LEU A 456 -20.01 -2.24 -3.52
N GLY A 457 -19.95 -3.42 -4.14
CA GLY A 457 -19.21 -3.67 -5.36
C GLY A 457 -19.86 -3.11 -6.59
#